data_AF-A0A3C0UBK3-F1
#
_entry.id   AF-A0A3C0UBK3-F1
#
_cell.length_a   1.000
_cell.length_b   1.000
_cell.length_c   1.000
_cell.angle_alpha   90.00
_cell.angle_beta   90.00
_cell.angle_gamma   90.00
#
_symmetry.space_group_name_H-M   'P 1'
#
loop_
_entity.id
_entity.type
_entity.pdbx_description
1 polymer ?
#
loop_
_entity_poly.entity_id
_entity_poly.type
_entity_poly.pdbx_seq_one_letter_code
_entity_poly.pdbx_strand_id
1 'polypeptide(L)' 'MARTPQDPQIRITEILDTAEQLFSDKGYRGTTISDIAKTMGTAQGMLYYYFKSKEEILEALINRQ' A
#
# COMPACT_ATOMS: atom_id res chain seq x y z
N MET A 1 -21.45 3.88 -9.16
CA MET A 1 -20.49 3.44 -10.20
C MET A 1 -19.63 2.36 -9.59
N ALA A 2 -19.81 1.10 -10.00
CA ALA A 2 -18.93 0.02 -9.56
C ALA A 2 -17.54 0.28 -10.15
N ARG A 3 -16.51 0.36 -9.31
CA ARG A 3 -15.12 0.41 -9.80
C ARG A 3 -14.92 -0.84 -10.65
N THR A 4 -14.55 -0.67 -11.92
CA THR A 4 -14.09 -1.76 -12.78
C THR A 4 -13.00 -2.52 -12.01
N PRO A 5 -12.96 -3.87 -12.02
CA PRO A 5 -11.85 -4.59 -11.42
C PRO A 5 -10.56 -4.11 -12.08
N GLN A 6 -9.81 -3.26 -11.37
CA GLN A 6 -8.48 -2.86 -11.78
C GLN A 6 -7.59 -4.09 -11.66
N ASP A 7 -6.65 -4.22 -12.58
CA ASP A 7 -5.66 -5.29 -12.54
C ASP A 7 -5.01 -5.35 -11.15
N PRO A 8 -4.97 -6.51 -10.48
CA PRO A 8 -4.32 -6.68 -9.19
C PRO A 8 -2.90 -6.09 -9.15
N GLN A 9 -2.15 -6.18 -10.25
CA GLN A 9 -0.80 -5.62 -10.35
C GLN A 9 -0.79 -4.10 -10.26
N ILE A 10 -1.73 -3.42 -10.94
CA ILE A 10 -1.86 -1.95 -10.85
C ILE A 10 -2.12 -1.55 -9.40
N ARG A 11 -3.01 -2.27 -8.71
CA ARG A 11 -3.34 -1.95 -7.32
C ARG A 11 -2.17 -2.19 -6.37
N ILE A 12 -1.43 -3.27 -6.57
CA ILE A 12 -0.19 -3.53 -5.82
C ILE A 12 0.81 -2.39 -6.04
N THR A 13 1.03 -1.97 -7.29
CA THR A 13 1.90 -0.83 -7.59
C THR A 13 1.47 0.45 -6.89
N GLU A 14 0.18 0.81 -6.93
CA GLU A 14 -0.34 2.00 -6.24
C GLU A 14 -0.09 1.95 -4.71
N ILE A 15 -0.26 0.76 -4.10
CA ILE A 15 0.02 0.55 -2.67
C ILE A 15 1.51 0.75 -2.38
N LEU A 16 2.38 0.14 -3.19
CA LEU A 16 3.83 0.21 -3.01
C LEU A 16 4.35 1.64 -3.19
N ASP A 17 3.92 2.35 -4.23
CA ASP A 17 4.30 3.75 -4.48
C ASP A 17 3.90 4.65 -3.30
N THR A 18 2.67 4.49 -2.80
CA THR A 18 2.19 5.26 -1.64
C THR A 18 2.96 4.91 -0.37
N ALA A 19 3.25 3.62 -0.16
CA ALA A 19 4.02 3.17 1.00
C ALA A 19 5.46 3.69 0.98
N GLU A 20 6.12 3.66 -0.18
CA GLU A 20 7.47 4.18 -0.38
C GLU A 20 7.55 5.67 -0.07
N GLN A 21 6.58 6.45 -0.55
CA GLN A 21 6.48 7.88 -0.24
C GLN A 21 6.35 8.10 1.28
N LEU A 22 5.40 7.42 1.93
CA LEU A 22 5.18 7.60 3.37
C LEU A 22 6.36 7.08 4.21
N PHE A 23 7.02 6.00 3.81
CA PHE A 23 8.21 5.52 4.49
C PHE A 23 9.37 6.51 4.35
N SER A 24 9.50 7.16 3.20
CA SER A 24 10.49 8.22 2.98
C SER A 24 10.20 9.48 3.81
N ASP A 25 8.93 9.89 3.89
CA ASP A 25 8.55 11.17 4.51
C ASP A 25 8.55 11.12 6.06
N LYS A 26 8.08 10.02 6.66
CA LYS A 26 7.92 9.91 8.13
C LYS A 26 8.57 8.67 8.76
N GLY A 27 9.31 7.91 7.96
CA GLY A 27 9.98 6.68 8.39
C GLY A 27 9.04 5.48 8.51
N TYR A 28 9.60 4.27 8.33
CA TYR A 28 8.84 3.01 8.45
C TYR A 28 8.04 2.89 9.75
N ARG A 29 8.64 3.26 10.89
CA ARG A 29 7.99 3.20 12.21
C ARG A 29 6.85 4.22 12.36
N GLY A 30 6.94 5.37 11.69
CA GLY A 30 5.91 6.42 11.71
C GLY A 30 4.73 6.18 10.75
N THR A 31 4.82 5.16 9.90
CA THR A 31 3.78 4.78 8.94
C THR A 31 2.96 3.59 9.42
N THR A 32 1.65 3.67 9.24
CA THR A 32 0.70 2.57 9.47
C THR A 32 -0.01 2.19 8.17
N ILE A 33 -0.56 0.97 8.09
CA ILE A 33 -1.40 0.54 6.96
C ILE A 33 -2.61 1.48 6.80
N SER A 34 -3.17 1.97 7.91
CA SER A 34 -4.26 2.94 7.87
C SER A 34 -3.84 4.26 7.21
N ASP A 35 -2.60 4.71 7.37
CA ASP A 35 -2.12 5.95 6.72
C ASP A 35 -2.00 5.76 5.20
N ILE A 36 -1.50 4.61 4.76
CA ILE A 36 -1.41 4.26 3.34
C ILE A 36 -2.83 4.23 2.75
N ALA A 37 -3.76 3.52 3.39
CA ALA A 37 -5.16 3.44 2.94
C ALA A 37 -5.83 4.83 2.85
N LYS A 38 -5.63 5.67 3.88
CA LYS A 38 -6.13 7.06 3.90
C LYS A 38 -5.54 7.89 2.77
N THR A 39 -4.24 7.80 2.53
CA THR A 39 -3.54 8.54 1.46
C THR A 39 -4.05 8.13 0.09
N MET A 40 -4.33 6.84 -0.12
CA MET A 40 -4.94 6.33 -1.35
C MET A 40 -6.43 6.67 -1.49
N GLY A 41 -7.11 7.16 -0.45
CA GLY A 41 -8.56 7.33 -0.45
C GLY A 41 -9.32 6.00 -0.55
N THR A 42 -8.78 4.94 0.07
CA THR A 42 -9.34 3.58 0.01
C THR A 42 -9.64 3.02 1.40
N ALA A 43 -10.47 1.99 1.46
CA ALA A 43 -10.74 1.30 2.71
C ALA A 43 -9.53 0.46 3.13
N GLN A 44 -9.22 0.43 4.42
CA GLN A 44 -8.09 -0.36 4.95
C GLN A 44 -8.23 -1.86 4.65
N GLY A 45 -9.46 -2.38 4.61
CA GLY A 45 -9.73 -3.77 4.22
C GLY A 45 -9.28 -4.10 2.79
N MET A 46 -9.19 -3.11 1.90
CA MET A 46 -8.64 -3.30 0.55
C MET A 46 -7.14 -3.55 0.61
N LEU A 47 -6.39 -2.82 1.45
CA LEU A 47 -4.95 -3.08 1.60
C LEU A 47 -4.71 -4.48 2.18
N TYR A 48 -5.52 -4.88 3.18
CA TYR A 48 -5.41 -6.22 3.78
C TYR A 48 -5.72 -7.37 2.82
N TYR A 49 -6.41 -7.10 1.71
CA TYR A 49 -6.59 -8.10 0.65
C TYR A 49 -5.27 -8.41 -0.08
N TYR A 50 -4.38 -7.41 -0.23
CA TYR A 50 -3.10 -7.55 -0.92
C TYR A 50 -1.92 -7.81 0.03
N PHE A 51 -1.92 -7.20 1.21
CA PHE A 51 -0.83 -7.25 2.18
C PHE A 51 -1.36 -7.39 3.60
N LYS A 52 -0.95 -8.44 4.31
CA LYS A 52 -1.40 -8.75 5.66
C LYS A 52 -0.74 -7.87 6.72
N SER A 53 0.43 -7.33 6.43
CA SER A 53 1.21 -6.53 7.36
C SER A 53 1.99 -5.41 6.67
N LYS A 54 2.52 -4.49 7.48
CA LYS A 54 3.39 -3.41 6.98
C LYS A 54 4.77 -3.97 6.58
N GLU A 55 5.19 -5.04 7.24
CA GLU A 55 6.39 -5.80 6.94
C GLU A 55 6.31 -6.42 5.53
N GLU A 56 5.16 -7.00 5.15
CA GLU A 56 4.97 -7.58 3.81
C GLU A 56 5.04 -6.52 2.71
N ILE A 57 4.52 -5.31 2.97
CA ILE A 57 4.66 -4.16 2.06
C ILE A 57 6.13 -3.76 1.92
N LEU A 58 6.88 -3.71 3.03
CA LEU A 58 8.30 -3.39 3.00
C LEU A 58 9.11 -4.46 2.25
N GLU A 59 8.84 -5.74 2.48
CA GLU A 59 9.47 -6.85 1.75
C GLU A 59 9.18 -6.75 0.25
N ALA A 60 7.93 -6.47 -0.13
CA ALA A 60 7.56 -6.27 -1.54
C ALA A 60 8.27 -5.07 -2.17
N LEU A 61 8.44 -3.96 -1.43
CA LEU A 61 9.23 -2.81 -1.88
C LEU A 61 10.71 -3.17 -2.10
N ILE A 62 11.32 -3.89 -1.16
CA ILE A 62 12.73 -4.32 -1.26
C ILE A 62 12.94 -5.25 -2.46
N ASN A 63 11.96 -6.11 -2.75
CA ASN A 63 12.02 -7.07 -3.85
C ASN A 63 11.58 -6.50 -5.20
N ARG A 64 11.21 -5.21 -5.27
CA ARG A 64 10.82 -4.54 -6.51
C ARG A 64 12.07 -4.31 -7.37
N GLN A 65 12.25 -5.16 -8.40
CA GLN A 65 13.29 -5.06 -9.43
C GLN A 65 12.67 -4.62 -10.75
#